data_AF-A0A6L9Y3N1-F1
#
_entry.id   AF-A0A6L9Y3N1-F1
#
_cell.length_a   1.000
_cell.length_b   1.000
_cell.length_c   1.000
_cell.angle_alpha   90.00
_cell.angle_beta   90.00
_cell.angle_gamma   90.00
#
_symmetry.space_group_name_H-M   'P 1'
#
loop_
_entity.id
_entity.type
_entity.pdbx_description
1 polymer ?
#
loop_
_entity_poly.entity_id
_entity_poly.type
_entity_poly.pdbx_seq_one_letter_code
_entity_poly.pdbx_strand_id
1 'polypeptide(L)'
;MPIPLFMGVTASSDYKDQRQTAEKLSEREKKIILTELIGAGFSSGHFDEEEKVLVKFIAAELGLDEESFEELTEAMEKFFIANKELSDLVFE
;
A
#
# COMPACT_ATOMS: atom_id res chain seq x y z
N MET A 1 -42.24 -24.79 6.58
CA MET A 1 -42.07 -23.58 5.74
C MET A 1 -40.60 -23.21 5.75
N PRO A 2 -39.90 -23.18 4.60
CA PRO A 2 -38.55 -22.61 4.54
C PRO A 2 -38.63 -21.09 4.36
N ILE A 3 -37.68 -20.39 4.98
CA ILE A 3 -37.50 -18.94 4.89
C ILE A 3 -36.81 -18.64 3.55
N PRO A 4 -37.22 -17.62 2.77
CA PRO A 4 -36.53 -17.29 1.52
C PRO A 4 -35.16 -16.69 1.81
N LEU A 5 -34.11 -17.28 1.22
CA LEU A 5 -32.80 -16.66 1.11
C LEU A 5 -32.90 -15.47 0.15
N PHE A 6 -32.45 -14.32 0.60
CA PHE A 6 -32.48 -13.05 -0.12
C PHE A 6 -31.79 -13.20 -1.48
N MET A 7 -32.52 -12.90 -2.55
CA MET A 7 -32.04 -12.86 -3.92
C MET A 7 -31.03 -11.72 -4.09
N GLY A 8 -29.90 -12.04 -4.73
CA GLY A 8 -29.28 -11.13 -5.69
C GLY A 8 -28.16 -10.23 -5.17
N VAL A 9 -26.98 -10.79 -4.89
CA VAL A 9 -25.72 -10.16 -5.28
C VAL A 9 -24.88 -11.22 -5.98
N THR A 10 -24.83 -11.16 -7.30
CA THR A 10 -24.00 -12.03 -8.12
C THR A 10 -22.54 -11.62 -7.95
N ALA A 11 -21.81 -12.37 -7.14
CA ALA A 11 -20.41 -12.18 -6.76
C ALA A 11 -19.38 -12.28 -7.93
N SER A 12 -19.77 -12.07 -9.19
CA SER A 12 -18.88 -12.18 -10.35
C SER A 12 -18.67 -10.87 -11.12
N SER A 13 -19.54 -9.88 -10.91
CA SER A 13 -19.45 -8.56 -11.58
C SER A 13 -18.50 -7.62 -10.82
N ASP A 14 -18.63 -7.57 -9.50
CA ASP A 14 -17.90 -6.60 -8.67
C ASP A 14 -16.38 -6.84 -8.63
N TYR A 15 -15.92 -8.09 -8.73
CA TYR A 15 -14.48 -8.38 -8.77
C TYR A 15 -13.80 -8.01 -10.10
N LYS A 16 -14.56 -7.93 -11.20
CA LYS A 16 -14.01 -7.47 -12.49
C LYS A 16 -13.83 -5.96 -12.54
N ASP A 17 -14.64 -5.22 -11.78
CA ASP A 17 -14.62 -3.76 -11.72
C ASP A 17 -13.42 -3.23 -10.90
N GLN A 18 -12.98 -3.98 -9.88
CA GLN A 18 -11.85 -3.58 -9.03
C GLN A 18 -10.51 -3.48 -9.78
N ARG A 19 -10.20 -4.40 -10.71
CA ARG A 19 -8.98 -4.30 -11.54
C ARG A 19 -9.00 -3.09 -12.47
N GLN A 20 -10.19 -2.68 -12.90
CA GLN A 20 -10.38 -1.51 -13.75
C GLN A 20 -10.08 -0.19 -13.02
N THR A 21 -9.93 -0.23 -11.69
CA THR A 21 -9.67 0.96 -10.87
C THR A 21 -8.18 1.31 -10.83
N ALA A 22 -7.28 0.32 -10.78
CA ALA A 22 -5.83 0.54 -10.82
C ALA A 22 -5.36 1.14 -12.16
N GLU A 23 -6.00 0.73 -13.28
CA GLU A 23 -5.73 1.27 -14.62
C GLU A 23 -6.17 2.74 -14.79
N LYS A 24 -7.07 3.24 -13.94
CA LYS A 24 -7.56 4.63 -13.98
C LYS A 24 -6.69 5.59 -13.17
N LEU A 25 -5.77 5.09 -12.36
CA LEU A 25 -4.87 5.91 -11.56
C LEU A 25 -3.73 6.44 -12.43
N SER A 26 -3.41 7.72 -12.26
CA SER A 26 -2.17 8.28 -12.78
C SER A 26 -0.96 7.67 -12.08
N GLU A 27 0.21 7.68 -12.74
CA GLU A 27 1.48 7.25 -12.13
C GLU A 27 1.77 7.96 -10.80
N ARG A 28 1.40 9.24 -10.69
CA ARG A 28 1.54 9.98 -9.44
C ARG A 28 0.67 9.40 -8.33
N GLU A 29 -0.58 9.07 -8.59
CA GLU A 29 -1.49 8.51 -7.59
C GLU A 29 -1.05 7.12 -7.14
N LYS A 30 -0.56 6.29 -8.07
CA LYS A 30 0.01 4.98 -7.73
C LYS A 30 1.23 5.12 -6.82
N LYS A 31 2.15 6.04 -7.12
CA LYS A 31 3.31 6.33 -6.27
C LYS A 31 2.90 6.84 -4.90
N ILE A 32 1.87 7.70 -4.80
CA ILE A 32 1.32 8.13 -3.50
C ILE A 32 0.83 6.93 -2.69
N ILE A 33 0.01 6.06 -3.29
CA ILE A 33 -0.50 4.85 -2.60
C ILE A 33 0.66 3.99 -2.10
N LEU A 34 1.67 3.75 -2.95
CA LEU A 34 2.83 2.95 -2.58
C LEU A 34 3.61 3.58 -1.43
N THR A 35 3.85 4.89 -1.47
CA THR A 35 4.53 5.62 -0.38
C THR A 35 3.78 5.52 0.95
N GLU A 36 2.45 5.67 0.95
CA GLU A 36 1.64 5.54 2.17
C GLU A 36 1.71 4.13 2.77
N LEU A 37 1.72 3.09 1.91
CA LEU A 37 1.88 1.69 2.36
C LEU A 37 3.26 1.41 2.95
N ILE A 38 4.32 1.93 2.31
CA ILE A 38 5.69 1.83 2.85
C ILE A 38 5.77 2.55 4.20
N GLY A 39 5.22 3.77 4.29
CA GLY A 39 5.17 4.52 5.55
C GLY A 39 4.41 3.80 6.67
N ALA A 40 3.32 3.10 6.33
CA ALA A 40 2.60 2.25 7.27
C ALA A 40 3.44 1.06 7.75
N GLY A 41 4.23 0.43 6.87
CA GLY A 41 5.18 -0.62 7.26
C GLY A 41 6.21 -0.11 8.27
N PHE A 42 6.77 1.08 8.05
CA PHE A 42 7.71 1.70 9.00
C PHE A 42 7.08 2.16 10.33
N SER A 43 5.77 2.08 10.53
CA SER A 43 5.09 2.62 11.73
C SER A 43 5.57 2.01 13.05
N SER A 44 6.13 0.80 13.01
CA SER A 44 6.72 0.10 14.16
C SER A 44 8.21 0.44 14.38
N GLY A 45 8.82 1.22 13.49
CA GLY A 45 10.23 1.58 13.50
C GLY A 45 11.13 0.70 12.62
N HIS A 46 10.59 -0.38 12.04
CA HIS A 46 11.23 -1.16 10.99
C HIS A 46 10.20 -1.53 9.92
N PHE A 47 10.65 -1.89 8.73
CA PHE A 47 9.80 -2.46 7.68
C PHE A 47 10.20 -3.93 7.51
N ASP A 48 9.37 -4.86 7.99
CA ASP A 48 9.72 -6.29 8.00
C ASP A 48 9.56 -6.95 6.62
N GLU A 49 10.05 -8.19 6.49
CA GLU A 49 10.04 -8.89 5.20
C GLU A 49 8.63 -9.33 4.78
N GLU A 50 7.78 -9.72 5.73
CA GLU A 50 6.39 -10.07 5.47
C GLU A 50 5.58 -8.87 4.93
N GLU A 51 5.75 -7.69 5.53
CA GLU A 51 5.19 -6.43 5.08
C GLU A 51 5.74 -6.02 3.72
N LYS A 52 7.06 -6.14 3.49
CA LYS A 52 7.67 -5.89 2.17
C LYS A 52 7.08 -6.77 1.09
N VAL A 53 6.88 -8.07 1.36
CA VAL A 53 6.26 -9.00 0.40
C VAL A 53 4.85 -8.55 0.05
N LEU A 54 4.05 -8.13 1.04
CA LEU A 54 2.71 -7.62 0.81
C LEU A 54 2.71 -6.33 -0.03
N VAL A 55 3.57 -5.38 0.30
CA VAL A 55 3.63 -4.09 -0.42
C VAL A 55 4.19 -4.27 -1.83
N LYS A 56 5.18 -5.15 -2.04
CA LYS A 56 5.67 -5.52 -3.38
C LYS A 56 4.57 -6.15 -4.23
N PHE A 57 3.74 -7.00 -3.65
CA PHE A 57 2.58 -7.56 -4.34
C PHE A 57 1.61 -6.45 -4.79
N ILE A 58 1.30 -5.49 -3.91
CA ILE A 58 0.42 -4.36 -4.25
C ILE A 58 1.06 -3.46 -5.32
N ALA A 59 2.36 -3.19 -5.25
CA ALA A 59 3.08 -2.41 -6.26
C ALA A 59 2.96 -3.04 -7.65
N ALA A 60 3.11 -4.37 -7.74
CA ALA A 60 2.93 -5.11 -8.99
C ALA A 60 1.49 -5.00 -9.53
N GLU A 61 0.47 -5.07 -8.66
CA GLU A 61 -0.94 -4.88 -9.05
C GLU A 61 -1.25 -3.43 -9.51
N LEU A 62 -0.47 -2.45 -9.06
CA LEU A 62 -0.55 -1.06 -9.55
C LEU A 62 0.24 -0.85 -10.85
N GLY A 63 1.01 -1.84 -11.29
CA GLY A 63 1.89 -1.75 -12.47
C GLY A 63 3.15 -0.91 -12.24
N LEU A 64 3.59 -0.79 -10.99
CA LEU A 64 4.87 -0.17 -10.63
C LEU A 64 5.98 -1.23 -10.66
N ASP A 65 7.16 -0.82 -11.10
CA ASP A 65 8.34 -1.68 -11.15
C ASP A 65 9.06 -1.77 -9.79
N GLU A 66 9.98 -2.73 -9.69
CA GLU A 66 10.80 -2.93 -8.49
C GLU A 66 11.70 -1.73 -8.20
N GLU A 67 12.17 -1.03 -9.24
CA GLU A 67 12.94 0.21 -9.10
C GLU A 67 12.15 1.30 -8.36
N SER A 68 10.89 1.55 -8.76
CA SER A 68 10.02 2.51 -8.07
C SER A 68 9.77 2.12 -6.61
N PHE A 69 9.67 0.81 -6.32
CA PHE A 69 9.52 0.32 -4.95
C PHE A 69 10.77 0.59 -4.12
N GLU A 70 11.95 0.27 -4.65
CA GLU A 70 13.24 0.46 -3.97
C GLU A 70 13.52 1.95 -3.70
N GLU A 71 13.34 2.81 -4.71
CA GLU A 71 13.54 4.27 -4.58
C GLU A 71 12.64 4.88 -3.50
N LEU A 72 11.35 4.53 -3.49
CA LEU A 72 10.40 5.04 -2.50
C LEU A 72 10.68 4.48 -1.10
N THR A 73 11.13 3.23 -1.00
CA THR A 73 11.52 2.61 0.27
C THR A 73 12.75 3.31 0.86
N GLU A 74 13.78 3.55 0.05
CA GLU A 74 14.99 4.27 0.48
C GLU A 74 14.68 5.71 0.91
N ALA A 75 13.83 6.41 0.16
CA ALA A 75 13.39 7.75 0.51
C ALA A 75 12.63 7.79 1.84
N MET A 76 11.75 6.81 2.08
CA MET A 76 11.01 6.71 3.33
C MET A 76 11.88 6.32 4.52
N GLU A 77 12.85 5.43 4.35
CA GLU A 77 13.80 5.09 5.41
C GLU A 77 14.57 6.33 5.88
N LYS A 78 15.09 7.13 4.93
CA LYS A 78 15.75 8.40 5.22
C LYS A 78 14.84 9.38 5.96
N PHE A 79 13.59 9.51 5.52
CA PHE A 79 12.60 10.34 6.20
C PHE A 79 12.36 9.87 7.63
N PHE A 80 12.23 8.57 7.85
CA PHE A 80 11.94 8.01 9.17
C PHE A 80 13.12 8.21 10.14
N ILE A 81 14.35 8.03 9.67
CA ILE A 81 15.57 8.32 10.44
C ILE A 81 15.58 9.79 10.86
N ALA A 82 15.39 10.72 9.92
CA ALA A 82 15.39 12.15 10.21
C ALA A 82 14.25 12.54 11.18
N ASN A 83 13.06 11.97 11.00
CA ASN A 83 11.92 12.22 11.88
C ASN A 83 12.16 11.68 13.30
N LYS A 84 12.83 10.53 13.42
CA LYS A 84 13.24 9.96 14.70
C LYS A 84 14.26 10.85 15.40
N GLU A 85 15.32 11.28 14.71
CA GLU A 85 16.32 12.21 15.25
C GLU A 85 15.67 13.50 15.77
N LEU A 86 14.73 14.07 15.02
CA LEU A 86 13.97 15.24 15.45
C LEU A 86 13.11 14.96 16.68
N SER A 87 12.40 13.83 16.70
CA SER A 87 11.56 13.43 17.83
C SER A 87 12.39 13.25 19.11
N ASP A 88 13.53 12.56 19.01
CA ASP A 88 14.43 12.32 20.14
C ASP A 88 14.92 13.67 20.72
N LEU A 89 15.34 14.63 19.87
CA LEU A 89 15.74 15.97 20.32
C LEU A 89 14.62 16.80 20.97
N VAL A 90 13.36 16.61 20.57
CA VAL A 90 12.22 17.37 21.10
C VAL A 90 11.74 16.82 22.45
N PHE A 91 11.86 15.51 22.65
CA PHE A 91 11.32 14.82 23.82
C PHE A 91 12.38 14.36 24.84
N GLU A 92 13.65 14.72 24.62
CA GLU A 92 14.75 14.69 25.62
C GLU A 92 14.59 15.75 26.72
#